data_AF-A0A2S8GPX4-F1
#
_entry.id   AF-A0A2S8GPX4-F1
#
_cell.length_a   1.000
_cell.length_b   1.000
_cell.length_c   1.000
_cell.angle_alpha   90.00
_cell.angle_beta   90.00
_cell.angle_gamma   90.00
#
_symmetry.space_group_name_H-M   'P 1'
#
loop_
_entity.id
_entity.type
_entity.pdbx_description
1 polymer ?
#
loop_
_entity_poly.entity_id
_entity_poly.type
_entity_poly.pdbx_seq_one_letter_code
_entity_poly.pdbx_strand_id
1 'polypeptide(L)'
;MRRVLSSTYPPAIRPQPQPSAQTSLSRRDADSFRLTSSHEGEQFAILQLMKHCLFQYDENEFHSQQERPDYDPRERLTFRLGNEIIGHIRCVPQQIWLHGNLVSYLRASEFVLAPEHVDYANVDAFFQCLDGTFDSHGGAFMMHRTSAAMAQRLARFGWVPLSNQFHSTAATEPFLVSVRGESPVEESSVKANAPAARKESGLWIRLMRQVEADALVSLYEKSYERNQIGTPRSAAMWDWLLRRKAFDALYVAIRGGNKLALDDAIDRIAGYAIVKDQQILEVITQPHEEGVKIPLVNRICSDLYEANHQQFHLESPVSDPIHTLLRKVPSPRNSPPSEELLVRMPNPLQHLAEFCDVLHQRARSRKLELPLDLGLLIDGEKYCLHLGKRKGSLSDGRLGRSYLELTSAQLVQLVLGDLQIASLVESGQLHASTQVALQTAVTLFDYNPPWFPAVDVLPMG
;
A
#
# COMPACT_ATOMS: atom_id res chain seq x y z
N MET A 1 2.10 -32.39 23.77
CA MET A 1 1.83 -33.11 22.50
C MET A 1 0.48 -32.67 21.95
N ARG A 2 0.49 -31.75 20.96
CA ARG A 2 -0.53 -31.51 19.93
C ARG A 2 -0.01 -30.34 19.08
N ARG A 3 0.62 -30.67 17.94
CA ARG A 3 1.07 -29.70 16.93
C ARG A 3 -0.19 -29.10 16.30
N VAL A 4 -0.35 -27.78 16.41
CA VAL A 4 -1.34 -27.02 15.65
C VAL A 4 -0.69 -26.66 14.31
N LEU A 5 -1.49 -26.83 13.27
CA LEU A 5 -1.11 -26.85 11.86
C LEU A 5 -0.77 -25.46 11.34
N SER A 6 0.19 -25.47 10.43
CA SER A 6 0.68 -24.37 9.60
C SER A 6 -0.46 -23.60 8.89
N SER A 7 -0.49 -22.28 9.09
CA SER A 7 -1.24 -21.34 8.26
C SER A 7 -0.46 -21.09 6.97
N THR A 8 -0.73 -21.90 5.94
CA THR A 8 -0.21 -21.67 4.59
C THR A 8 -1.20 -20.76 3.85
N TYR A 9 -0.92 -19.45 3.81
CA TYR A 9 -1.44 -18.60 2.74
C TYR A 9 -0.43 -18.62 1.59
N PRO A 10 -0.69 -19.44 0.57
CA PRO A 10 -0.64 -18.91 -0.78
C PRO A 10 -1.99 -19.16 -1.47
N PRO A 11 -2.49 -18.26 -2.32
CA PRO A 11 -3.43 -18.71 -3.33
C PRO A 11 -2.66 -19.70 -4.21
N ALA A 12 -3.18 -20.92 -4.34
CA ALA A 12 -2.66 -21.88 -5.31
C ALA A 12 -2.80 -21.25 -6.71
N ILE A 13 -1.69 -20.80 -7.27
CA ILE A 13 -1.60 -20.53 -8.71
C ILE A 13 -1.84 -21.88 -9.38
N ARG A 14 -3.04 -22.09 -9.91
CA ARG A 14 -3.33 -23.27 -10.72
C ARG A 14 -2.40 -23.21 -11.95
N PRO A 15 -1.52 -24.19 -12.19
CA PRO A 15 -0.85 -24.28 -13.48
C PRO A 15 -1.93 -24.57 -14.52
N GLN A 16 -2.23 -23.59 -15.37
CA GLN A 16 -2.93 -23.84 -16.62
C GLN A 16 -2.00 -24.61 -17.58
N PRO A 17 -2.57 -25.44 -18.47
CA PRO A 17 -1.79 -26.36 -19.30
C PRO A 17 -0.83 -25.58 -20.21
N GLN A 18 0.43 -26.05 -20.24
CA GLN A 18 1.42 -25.61 -21.21
C GLN A 18 0.83 -25.77 -22.63
N PRO A 19 0.81 -24.71 -23.47
CA PRO A 19 0.65 -24.94 -24.89
C PRO A 19 1.91 -25.64 -25.39
N SER A 20 1.71 -26.91 -25.77
CA SER A 20 2.71 -27.75 -26.41
C SER A 20 3.33 -27.07 -27.63
N ALA A 21 4.62 -27.29 -27.77
CA ALA A 21 5.55 -26.67 -28.68
C ALA A 21 5.18 -26.74 -30.18
N GLN A 22 5.83 -25.83 -30.92
CA GLN A 22 6.11 -25.83 -32.36
C GLN A 22 4.99 -25.36 -33.28
N THR A 23 4.90 -24.04 -33.43
CA THR A 23 4.47 -23.40 -34.67
C THR A 23 5.61 -22.52 -35.17
N SER A 24 6.04 -22.81 -36.40
CA SER A 24 7.10 -22.11 -37.13
C SER A 24 6.94 -20.60 -37.09
N LEU A 25 7.88 -19.89 -36.47
CA LEU A 25 8.00 -18.44 -36.50
C LEU A 25 8.22 -17.98 -37.96
N SER A 26 7.16 -17.44 -38.55
CA SER A 26 7.25 -16.76 -39.82
C SER A 26 8.03 -15.44 -39.63
N ARG A 27 8.80 -15.04 -40.64
CA ARG A 27 9.62 -13.81 -40.73
C ARG A 27 8.90 -12.48 -40.41
N ARG A 28 7.63 -12.47 -40.01
CA ARG A 28 6.83 -11.28 -39.66
C ARG A 28 6.90 -10.88 -38.19
N ASP A 29 7.40 -11.73 -37.28
CA ASP A 29 7.52 -11.43 -35.84
C ASP A 29 8.83 -10.74 -35.45
N ALA A 30 9.70 -10.39 -36.39
CA ALA A 30 11.01 -9.81 -36.09
C ALA A 30 10.92 -8.36 -35.55
N ASP A 31 9.83 -7.63 -35.86
CA ASP A 31 9.70 -6.20 -35.58
C ASP A 31 8.57 -5.89 -34.57
N SER A 32 7.99 -6.89 -33.90
CA SER A 32 6.94 -6.67 -32.91
C SER A 32 7.49 -6.61 -31.49
N PHE A 33 7.04 -5.59 -30.75
CA PHE A 33 7.25 -5.53 -29.31
C PHE A 33 6.43 -6.61 -28.62
N ARG A 34 7.02 -7.25 -27.61
CA ARG A 34 6.33 -8.21 -26.76
C ARG A 34 6.85 -8.17 -25.34
N LEU A 35 5.97 -8.48 -24.40
CA LEU A 35 6.31 -8.70 -23.01
C LEU A 35 6.19 -10.19 -22.69
N THR A 36 7.25 -10.80 -22.15
CA THR A 36 7.28 -12.24 -21.83
C THR A 36 7.77 -12.49 -20.42
N SER A 37 7.17 -13.47 -19.72
CA SER A 37 7.71 -13.91 -18.42
C SER A 37 9.12 -14.46 -18.58
N SER A 38 10.02 -14.06 -17.70
CA SER A 38 11.40 -14.49 -17.73
C SER A 38 11.57 -15.90 -17.15
N HIS A 39 12.69 -16.52 -17.49
CA HIS A 39 13.14 -17.76 -16.87
C HIS A 39 14.45 -17.59 -16.09
N GLU A 40 14.88 -18.63 -15.38
CA GLU A 40 16.07 -18.59 -14.52
C GLU A 40 17.36 -18.24 -15.29
N GLY A 41 17.54 -18.77 -16.50
CA GLY A 41 18.66 -18.42 -17.37
C GLY A 41 18.74 -16.95 -17.84
N GLU A 42 17.66 -16.16 -17.71
CA GLU A 42 17.63 -14.76 -18.12
C GLU A 42 17.99 -13.78 -16.99
N GLN A 43 18.10 -14.26 -15.74
CA GLN A 43 18.33 -13.39 -14.57
C GLN A 43 19.63 -12.58 -14.69
N PHE A 44 20.68 -13.17 -15.25
CA PHE A 44 21.94 -12.47 -15.48
C PHE A 44 21.78 -11.35 -16.52
N ALA A 45 21.07 -11.59 -17.62
CA ALA A 45 20.83 -10.58 -18.64
C ALA A 45 19.98 -9.41 -18.10
N ILE A 46 18.97 -9.72 -17.28
CA ILE A 46 18.16 -8.73 -16.58
C ILE A 46 19.02 -7.89 -15.63
N LEU A 47 19.86 -8.53 -14.81
CA LEU A 47 20.77 -7.81 -13.91
C LEU A 47 21.74 -6.91 -14.68
N GLN A 48 22.30 -7.40 -15.79
CA GLN A 48 23.16 -6.57 -16.64
C GLN A 48 22.39 -5.37 -17.20
N LEU A 49 21.19 -5.57 -17.73
CA LEU A 49 20.35 -4.48 -18.21
C LEU A 49 20.09 -3.45 -17.11
N MET A 50 19.70 -3.89 -15.91
CA MET A 50 19.45 -3.00 -14.76
C MET A 50 20.69 -2.20 -14.35
N LYS A 51 21.90 -2.78 -14.44
CA LYS A 51 23.17 -2.06 -14.17
C LYS A 51 23.53 -1.02 -15.21
N HIS A 52 23.12 -1.20 -16.46
CA HIS A 52 23.45 -0.28 -17.57
C HIS A 52 22.49 0.91 -17.68
N CYS A 53 21.42 0.93 -16.89
CA CYS A 53 20.49 2.04 -16.86
C CYS A 53 20.98 3.20 -16.00
N LEU A 54 20.38 4.37 -16.22
CA LEU A 54 20.81 5.66 -15.65
C LEU A 54 20.85 5.70 -14.11
N PHE A 55 20.27 4.72 -13.41
CA PHE A 55 20.32 4.58 -11.96
C PHE A 55 21.01 3.28 -11.58
N GLN A 56 22.06 3.36 -10.76
CA GLN A 56 22.74 2.19 -10.23
C GLN A 56 21.77 1.38 -9.38
N TYR A 57 21.45 0.17 -9.83
CA TYR A 57 20.73 -0.80 -9.05
C TYR A 57 21.72 -1.60 -8.19
N ASP A 58 21.43 -1.76 -6.90
CA ASP A 58 22.27 -2.54 -5.99
C ASP A 58 22.18 -4.04 -6.32
N GLU A 59 23.34 -4.66 -6.55
CA GLU A 59 23.45 -6.09 -6.80
C GLU A 59 22.97 -6.91 -5.60
N ASN A 60 23.24 -6.43 -4.39
CA ASN A 60 22.82 -7.14 -3.19
C ASN A 60 21.30 -7.10 -3.04
N GLU A 61 20.65 -5.98 -3.39
CA GLU A 61 19.19 -5.92 -3.49
C GLU A 61 18.65 -6.93 -4.51
N PHE A 62 19.27 -7.06 -5.69
CA PHE A 62 18.85 -8.06 -6.68
C PHE A 62 18.85 -9.48 -6.10
N HIS A 63 19.97 -9.86 -5.47
CA HIS A 63 20.13 -11.18 -4.87
C HIS A 63 19.21 -11.40 -3.67
N SER A 64 19.06 -10.42 -2.80
CA SER A 64 18.13 -10.45 -1.67
C SER A 64 16.70 -10.71 -2.13
N GLN A 65 16.28 -10.12 -3.25
CA GLN A 65 14.97 -10.35 -3.85
C GLN A 65 14.79 -11.76 -4.42
N GLN A 66 15.87 -12.42 -4.87
CA GLN A 66 15.85 -13.83 -5.29
C GLN A 66 15.75 -14.79 -4.11
N GLU A 67 16.22 -14.37 -2.93
CA GLU A 67 16.10 -15.13 -1.67
C GLU A 67 14.73 -14.95 -0.98
N ARG A 68 13.85 -14.11 -1.54
CA ARG A 68 12.49 -13.90 -1.02
C ARG A 68 11.74 -15.26 -1.00
N PRO A 69 11.06 -15.64 0.10
CA PRO A 69 10.51 -16.99 0.27
C PRO A 69 9.54 -17.47 -0.82
N ASP A 70 8.83 -16.53 -1.45
CA ASP A 70 7.87 -16.75 -2.53
C ASP A 70 8.38 -16.24 -3.88
N TYR A 71 9.69 -16.08 -4.05
CA TYR A 71 10.29 -15.66 -5.32
C TYR A 71 9.97 -16.64 -6.46
N ASP A 72 9.51 -16.09 -7.58
CA ASP A 72 9.33 -16.81 -8.84
C ASP A 72 9.98 -15.99 -9.96
N PRO A 73 10.91 -16.56 -10.76
CA PRO A 73 11.52 -15.87 -11.91
C PRO A 73 10.49 -15.30 -12.90
N ARG A 74 9.30 -15.90 -13.00
CA ARG A 74 8.23 -15.44 -13.90
C ARG A 74 7.60 -14.12 -13.48
N GLU A 75 7.86 -13.66 -12.25
CA GLU A 75 7.50 -12.32 -11.78
C GLU A 75 8.28 -11.23 -12.53
N ARG A 76 9.41 -11.59 -13.14
CA ARG A 76 10.19 -10.68 -13.96
C ARG A 76 9.75 -10.82 -15.40
N LEU A 77 9.31 -9.73 -16.00
CA LEU A 77 8.84 -9.68 -17.36
C LEU A 77 9.87 -8.95 -18.21
N THR A 78 10.25 -9.57 -19.33
CA THR A 78 11.21 -9.02 -20.29
C THR A 78 10.47 -8.40 -21.46
N PHE A 79 10.78 -7.15 -21.74
CA PHE A 79 10.29 -6.45 -22.93
C PHE A 79 11.28 -6.66 -24.07
N ARG A 80 10.76 -7.15 -25.19
CA ARG A 80 11.58 -7.64 -26.29
C ARG A 80 11.20 -6.98 -27.60
N LEU A 81 12.23 -6.68 -28.39
CA LEU A 81 12.12 -6.40 -29.81
C LEU A 81 12.69 -7.62 -30.56
N GLY A 82 11.81 -8.41 -31.18
CA GLY A 82 12.18 -9.73 -31.68
C GLY A 82 12.68 -10.64 -30.55
N ASN A 83 13.96 -11.03 -30.60
CA ASN A 83 14.59 -11.89 -29.59
C ASN A 83 15.45 -11.14 -28.56
N GLU A 84 15.69 -9.85 -28.78
CA GLU A 84 16.53 -9.02 -27.91
C GLU A 84 15.72 -8.53 -26.70
N ILE A 85 16.32 -8.59 -25.50
CA ILE A 85 15.73 -8.00 -24.29
C ILE A 85 16.15 -6.54 -24.24
N ILE A 86 15.20 -5.65 -24.46
CA ILE A 86 15.41 -4.19 -24.48
C ILE A 86 14.81 -3.50 -23.25
N GLY A 87 14.09 -4.24 -22.41
CA GLY A 87 13.47 -3.72 -21.19
C GLY A 87 13.09 -4.80 -20.18
N HIS A 88 12.76 -4.37 -18.98
CA HIS A 88 12.38 -5.21 -17.85
C HIS A 88 11.39 -4.50 -16.95
N ILE A 89 10.48 -5.26 -16.36
CA ILE A 89 9.64 -4.87 -15.21
C ILE A 89 9.46 -6.09 -14.33
N ARG A 90 9.41 -5.88 -13.03
CA ARG A 90 9.02 -6.93 -12.09
C ARG A 90 7.59 -6.70 -11.63
N CYS A 91 6.75 -7.71 -11.78
CA CYS A 91 5.36 -7.77 -11.35
C CYS A 91 5.19 -8.92 -10.37
N VAL A 92 5.15 -8.60 -9.08
CA VAL A 92 4.99 -9.58 -8.01
C VAL A 92 3.51 -9.69 -7.64
N PRO A 93 2.87 -10.87 -7.77
CA PRO A 93 1.52 -11.08 -7.26
C PRO A 93 1.47 -10.89 -5.75
N GLN A 94 0.50 -10.10 -5.28
CA GLN A 94 0.29 -9.77 -3.88
C GLN A 94 -1.21 -9.70 -3.59
N GLN A 95 -1.57 -9.62 -2.32
CA GLN A 95 -2.95 -9.38 -1.90
C GLN A 95 -3.04 -8.17 -0.99
N ILE A 96 -4.11 -7.42 -1.13
CA ILE A 96 -4.37 -6.20 -0.36
C ILE A 96 -5.84 -6.07 -0.02
N TRP A 97 -6.12 -5.42 1.11
CA TRP A 97 -7.49 -5.10 1.48
C TRP A 97 -8.03 -3.97 0.59
N LEU A 98 -9.15 -4.24 -0.06
CA LEU A 98 -9.92 -3.28 -0.85
C LEU A 98 -11.41 -3.51 -0.59
N HIS A 99 -12.11 -2.47 -0.13
CA HIS A 99 -13.54 -2.50 0.19
C HIS A 99 -13.93 -3.58 1.19
N GLY A 100 -13.03 -3.93 2.12
CA GLY A 100 -13.23 -5.00 3.10
C GLY A 100 -13.08 -6.42 2.56
N ASN A 101 -12.63 -6.57 1.30
CA ASN A 101 -12.29 -7.84 0.69
C ASN A 101 -10.78 -7.90 0.42
N LEU A 102 -10.23 -9.11 0.45
CA LEU A 102 -8.86 -9.34 0.03
C LEU A 102 -8.83 -9.50 -1.49
N VAL A 103 -8.13 -8.60 -2.18
CA VAL A 103 -8.06 -8.56 -3.64
C VAL A 103 -6.61 -8.79 -4.09
N SER A 104 -6.43 -9.61 -5.12
CA SER A 104 -5.13 -9.79 -5.76
C SER A 104 -4.74 -8.56 -6.56
N TYR A 105 -3.50 -8.11 -6.42
CA TYR A 105 -2.92 -7.03 -7.22
C TYR A 105 -1.49 -7.41 -7.63
N LEU A 106 -0.94 -6.72 -8.62
CA LEU A 106 0.46 -6.86 -9.00
C LEU A 106 1.27 -5.70 -8.42
N ARG A 107 2.23 -6.00 -7.57
CA ARG A 107 3.23 -5.00 -7.18
C ARG A 107 4.24 -4.87 -8.32
N ALA A 108 4.30 -3.69 -8.92
CA ALA A 108 5.23 -3.36 -9.99
C ALA A 108 6.47 -2.63 -9.45
N SER A 109 7.64 -3.02 -9.94
CA SER A 109 8.92 -2.41 -9.60
C SER A 109 9.96 -2.63 -10.71
N GLU A 110 11.14 -2.04 -10.56
CA GLU A 110 12.30 -2.30 -11.43
C GLU A 110 12.02 -2.00 -12.92
N PHE A 111 11.36 -0.86 -13.19
CA PHE A 111 11.09 -0.39 -14.54
C PHE A 111 12.38 -0.02 -15.25
N VAL A 112 12.69 -0.74 -16.31
CA VAL A 112 13.93 -0.56 -17.05
C VAL A 112 13.69 -0.66 -18.55
N LEU A 113 14.27 0.30 -19.27
CA LEU A 113 14.49 0.23 -20.72
C LEU A 113 15.97 0.53 -20.98
N ALA A 114 16.54 -0.19 -21.94
CA ALA A 114 17.89 0.05 -22.43
C ALA A 114 18.00 1.51 -22.92
N PRO A 115 19.04 2.27 -22.53
CA PRO A 115 19.16 3.71 -22.81
C PRO A 115 18.95 4.10 -24.28
N GLU A 116 19.44 3.28 -25.21
CA GLU A 116 19.31 3.43 -26.66
C GLU A 116 17.88 3.27 -27.18
N HIS A 117 17.00 2.66 -26.39
CA HIS A 117 15.58 2.44 -26.68
C HIS A 117 14.65 3.36 -25.87
N VAL A 118 15.19 4.29 -25.07
CA VAL A 118 14.36 5.22 -24.28
C VAL A 118 13.85 6.36 -25.17
N ASP A 119 12.63 6.19 -25.66
CA ASP A 119 11.83 7.25 -26.26
C ASP A 119 10.35 7.12 -25.87
N TYR A 120 9.54 8.13 -26.18
CA TYR A 120 8.13 8.14 -25.81
C TYR A 120 7.34 6.96 -26.41
N ALA A 121 7.61 6.59 -27.67
CA ALA A 121 6.87 5.54 -28.35
C ALA A 121 7.22 4.15 -27.80
N ASN A 122 8.49 3.88 -27.49
CA ASN A 122 8.90 2.61 -26.89
C ASN A 122 8.40 2.46 -25.45
N VAL A 123 8.38 3.54 -24.67
CA VAL A 123 7.79 3.52 -23.32
C VAL A 123 6.27 3.29 -23.37
N ASP A 124 5.58 3.93 -24.32
CA ASP A 124 4.15 3.70 -24.53
C ASP A 124 3.88 2.25 -24.97
N ALA A 125 4.63 1.74 -25.94
CA ALA A 125 4.54 0.34 -26.40
C ALA A 125 4.82 -0.67 -25.26
N PHE A 126 5.78 -0.35 -24.38
CA PHE A 126 6.07 -1.14 -23.19
C PHE A 126 4.83 -1.29 -22.30
N PHE A 127 4.18 -0.17 -21.96
CA PHE A 127 3.01 -0.18 -21.08
C PHE A 127 1.76 -0.75 -21.77
N GLN A 128 1.61 -0.59 -23.09
CA GLN A 128 0.56 -1.27 -23.85
C GLN A 128 0.74 -2.80 -23.84
N CYS A 129 1.97 -3.30 -23.99
CA CYS A 129 2.25 -4.73 -23.86
C CYS A 129 1.99 -5.24 -22.44
N LEU A 130 2.29 -4.42 -21.43
CA LEU A 130 1.98 -4.73 -20.03
C LEU A 130 0.47 -4.84 -19.81
N ASP A 131 -0.33 -3.92 -20.36
CA ASP A 131 -1.80 -3.99 -20.28
C ASP A 131 -2.35 -5.22 -20.99
N GLY A 132 -1.88 -5.49 -22.21
CA GLY A 132 -2.32 -6.64 -23.01
C GLY A 132 -1.99 -8.00 -22.39
N THR A 133 -1.04 -8.05 -21.45
CA THR A 133 -0.68 -9.27 -20.72
C THR A 133 -1.21 -9.28 -19.28
N PHE A 134 -1.86 -8.22 -18.83
CA PHE A 134 -2.28 -8.06 -17.43
C PHE A 134 -3.21 -9.19 -16.96
N ASP A 135 -4.22 -9.53 -17.76
CA ASP A 135 -5.20 -10.57 -17.43
C ASP A 135 -4.57 -11.95 -17.22
N SER A 136 -3.45 -12.24 -17.89
CA SER A 136 -2.73 -13.51 -17.70
C SER A 136 -2.01 -13.62 -16.34
N HIS A 137 -1.82 -12.50 -15.64
CA HIS A 137 -1.11 -12.45 -14.35
C HIS A 137 -2.05 -12.38 -13.14
N GLY A 138 -3.37 -12.21 -13.34
CA GLY A 138 -4.39 -12.44 -12.30
C GLY A 138 -4.51 -11.39 -11.20
N GLY A 139 -4.13 -10.13 -11.48
CA GLY A 139 -4.37 -8.99 -10.58
C GLY A 139 -5.61 -8.18 -10.95
N ALA A 140 -6.18 -7.42 -10.01
CA ALA A 140 -7.23 -6.43 -10.30
C ALA A 140 -6.64 -5.06 -10.70
N PHE A 141 -5.44 -4.74 -10.23
CA PHE A 141 -4.68 -3.56 -10.66
C PHE A 141 -3.20 -3.79 -10.36
N MET A 142 -2.35 -2.85 -10.78
CA MET A 142 -0.93 -2.81 -10.42
C MET A 142 -0.66 -1.64 -9.50
N MET A 143 0.20 -1.81 -8.49
CA MET A 143 0.68 -0.71 -7.65
C MET A 143 2.18 -0.56 -7.75
N HIS A 144 2.66 0.68 -7.78
CA HIS A 144 4.07 1.02 -7.74
C HIS A 144 4.32 2.14 -6.73
N ARG A 145 5.51 2.15 -6.13
CA ARG A 145 5.97 3.17 -5.20
C ARG A 145 7.26 3.77 -5.74
N THR A 146 7.32 5.09 -5.88
CA THR A 146 8.50 5.78 -6.43
C THR A 146 8.52 7.24 -6.06
N SER A 147 9.65 7.93 -6.26
CA SER A 147 9.76 9.38 -6.10
C SER A 147 8.72 10.16 -6.93
N ALA A 148 8.30 11.33 -6.43
CA ALA A 148 7.37 12.24 -7.10
C ALA A 148 7.81 12.61 -8.54
N ALA A 149 9.12 12.78 -8.77
CA ALA A 149 9.66 13.09 -10.09
C ALA A 149 9.48 11.92 -11.09
N MET A 150 9.54 10.67 -10.63
CA MET A 150 9.23 9.52 -11.47
C MET A 150 7.71 9.33 -11.63
N ALA A 151 6.94 9.56 -10.57
CA ALA A 151 5.49 9.50 -10.60
C ALA A 151 4.90 10.42 -11.68
N GLN A 152 5.36 11.67 -11.76
CA GLN A 152 4.95 12.62 -12.79
C GLN A 152 5.26 12.14 -14.22
N ARG A 153 6.35 11.37 -14.41
CA ARG A 153 6.71 10.79 -15.72
C ARG A 153 5.80 9.61 -16.06
N LEU A 154 5.61 8.69 -15.13
CA LEU A 154 4.75 7.52 -15.30
C LEU A 154 3.28 7.90 -15.51
N ALA A 155 2.83 9.02 -14.94
CA ALA A 155 1.47 9.51 -15.13
C ALA A 155 1.10 9.75 -16.60
N ARG A 156 2.08 10.13 -17.43
CA ARG A 156 1.89 10.32 -18.88
C ARG A 156 1.62 9.03 -19.64
N PHE A 157 1.88 7.89 -19.01
CA PHE A 157 1.74 6.57 -19.60
C PHE A 157 0.59 5.79 -18.96
N GLY A 158 -0.34 6.44 -18.25
CA GLY A 158 -1.54 5.78 -17.69
C GLY A 158 -1.39 5.26 -16.27
N TRP A 159 -0.30 5.60 -15.57
CA TRP A 159 -0.25 5.43 -14.12
C TRP A 159 -1.00 6.56 -13.41
N VAL A 160 -1.75 6.25 -12.39
CA VAL A 160 -2.55 7.22 -11.63
C VAL A 160 -1.94 7.37 -10.24
N PRO A 161 -1.43 8.56 -9.89
CA PRO A 161 -0.96 8.80 -8.53
C PRO A 161 -2.14 8.77 -7.56
N LEU A 162 -1.95 8.09 -6.43
CA LEU A 162 -2.86 8.17 -5.29
C LEU A 162 -2.50 9.37 -4.42
N SER A 163 -3.45 9.78 -3.58
CA SER A 163 -3.27 10.87 -2.66
C SER A 163 -2.21 10.53 -1.60
N ASN A 164 -1.49 11.56 -1.16
CA ASN A 164 -0.46 11.41 -0.13
C ASN A 164 -1.05 11.35 1.29
N GLN A 165 -2.29 10.88 1.43
CA GLN A 165 -3.01 10.81 2.71
C GLN A 165 -2.43 9.78 3.68
N PHE A 166 -1.65 8.83 3.16
CA PHE A 166 -0.91 7.83 3.94
C PHE A 166 0.33 8.40 4.63
N HIS A 167 0.71 9.64 4.31
CA HIS A 167 1.86 10.30 4.88
C HIS A 167 1.45 11.42 5.82
N SER A 168 2.21 11.60 6.88
CA SER A 168 2.14 12.80 7.71
C SER A 168 3.52 13.22 8.18
N THR A 169 3.75 14.52 8.21
CA THR A 169 5.01 15.12 8.64
C THR A 169 4.74 15.95 9.87
N ALA A 170 5.64 15.88 10.85
CA ALA A 170 5.62 16.73 12.02
C ALA A 170 7.03 17.15 12.41
N ALA A 171 7.16 18.34 12.98
CA ALA A 171 8.39 18.74 13.64
C ALA A 171 8.60 17.93 14.92
N THR A 172 9.83 17.50 15.18
CA THR A 172 10.16 16.61 16.31
C THR A 172 9.88 17.27 17.66
N GLU A 173 10.49 18.43 17.91
CA GLU A 173 10.34 19.16 19.19
C GLU A 173 8.88 19.58 19.46
N PRO A 174 8.14 20.25 18.55
CA PRO A 174 6.74 20.58 18.76
C PRO A 174 5.85 19.36 19.05
N PHE A 175 6.10 18.21 18.42
CA PHE A 175 5.39 16.97 18.72
C PHE A 175 5.69 16.46 20.14
N LEU A 176 6.97 16.46 20.55
CA LEU A 176 7.34 16.06 21.92
C LEU A 176 6.68 16.95 22.97
N VAL A 177 6.56 18.26 22.70
CA VAL A 177 5.86 19.21 23.58
C VAL A 177 4.37 18.92 23.63
N SER A 178 3.72 18.66 22.47
CA SER A 178 2.28 18.40 22.43
C SER A 178 1.89 17.15 23.22
N VAL A 179 2.68 16.08 23.10
CA VAL A 179 2.40 14.82 23.83
C VAL A 179 2.62 14.98 25.34
N ARG A 180 3.58 15.80 25.78
CA ARG A 180 3.78 16.09 27.21
C ARG A 180 2.64 16.91 27.82
N GLY A 181 2.07 17.85 27.07
CA GLY A 181 0.95 18.68 27.50
C GLY A 181 -0.39 17.94 27.66
N GLU A 182 -0.53 16.78 27.04
CA GLU A 182 -1.73 15.92 27.11
C GLU A 182 -1.68 14.88 28.25
N SER A 183 -0.58 14.80 29.01
CA SER A 183 -0.56 13.97 30.22
C SER A 183 -1.56 14.57 31.23
N PRO A 184 -2.53 13.81 31.75
CA PRO A 184 -3.40 14.32 32.80
C PRO A 184 -2.50 14.75 33.95
N VAL A 185 -2.56 16.03 34.29
CA VAL A 185 -2.17 16.50 35.60
C VAL A 185 -3.05 15.69 36.56
N GLU A 186 -2.49 14.63 37.15
CA GLU A 186 -3.04 14.06 38.36
C GLU A 186 -3.13 15.23 39.34
N GLU A 187 -4.34 15.74 39.52
CA GLU A 187 -4.68 16.71 40.56
C GLU A 187 -4.22 16.11 41.88
N SER A 188 -3.02 16.51 42.27
CA SER A 188 -2.45 16.24 43.57
C SER A 188 -3.23 17.02 44.60
N SER A 189 -4.33 16.45 45.08
CA SER A 189 -4.88 16.82 46.37
C SER A 189 -5.62 15.66 47.06
N VAL A 190 -4.99 15.24 48.17
CA VAL A 190 -5.57 14.62 49.38
C VAL A 190 -6.00 13.13 49.31
N LYS A 191 -5.11 12.22 49.75
CA LYS A 191 -5.14 11.59 51.09
C LYS A 191 -4.14 10.42 51.16
N ALA A 192 -3.31 10.47 52.19
CA ALA A 192 -2.37 9.44 52.58
C ALA A 192 -3.06 8.14 53.06
N ASN A 193 -2.31 7.04 52.96
CA ASN A 193 -2.50 5.72 53.59
C ASN A 193 -3.36 4.68 52.85
N ALA A 194 -2.74 4.03 51.86
CA ALA A 194 -2.90 2.59 51.61
C ALA A 194 -1.55 2.03 51.13
N PRO A 195 -1.14 0.79 51.50
CA PRO A 195 0.07 0.20 50.96
C PRO A 195 -0.12 0.02 49.46
N ALA A 196 0.61 0.83 48.69
CA ALA A 196 0.55 0.85 47.25
C ALA A 196 1.02 -0.51 46.70
N ALA A 197 0.08 -1.35 46.31
CA ALA A 197 0.32 -2.28 45.22
C ALA A 197 0.67 -1.42 44.01
N ARG A 198 1.97 -1.19 43.75
CA ARG A 198 2.47 -0.62 42.51
C ARG A 198 1.89 -1.47 41.38
N LYS A 199 0.82 -0.99 40.73
CA LYS A 199 0.45 -1.50 39.42
C LYS A 199 1.66 -1.23 38.53
N GLU A 200 2.39 -2.26 38.14
CA GLU A 200 3.37 -2.21 37.06
C GLU A 200 2.67 -2.01 35.70
N SER A 201 1.81 -1.00 35.60
CA SER A 201 1.12 -0.61 34.36
C SER A 201 1.98 0.31 33.51
N GLY A 202 3.30 0.09 33.52
CA GLY A 202 4.24 0.84 32.68
C GLY A 202 4.36 0.18 31.30
N LEU A 203 4.22 0.99 30.25
CA LEU A 203 4.62 0.60 28.90
C LEU A 203 6.13 0.86 28.76
N TRP A 204 6.90 -0.18 28.44
CA TRP A 204 8.34 -0.08 28.23
C TRP A 204 8.65 -0.16 26.73
N ILE A 205 9.29 0.86 26.17
CA ILE A 205 9.60 0.92 24.73
C ILE A 205 11.11 0.85 24.53
N ARG A 206 11.57 -0.04 23.64
CA ARG A 206 13.00 -0.22 23.32
C ARG A 206 13.20 -0.85 21.95
N LEU A 207 14.45 -0.96 21.52
CA LEU A 207 14.82 -1.79 20.36
C LEU A 207 14.48 -3.28 20.59
N MET A 208 14.07 -3.93 19.51
CA MET A 208 13.75 -5.36 19.46
C MET A 208 14.97 -6.24 19.70
N ARG A 209 14.73 -7.39 20.32
CA ARG A 209 15.68 -8.50 20.48
C ARG A 209 15.22 -9.66 19.62
N GLN A 210 16.15 -10.39 19.03
CA GLN A 210 15.86 -11.51 18.12
C GLN A 210 14.91 -12.57 18.71
N VAL A 211 14.95 -12.81 20.03
CA VAL A 211 14.06 -13.74 20.74
C VAL A 211 12.57 -13.35 20.69
N GLU A 212 12.25 -12.13 20.21
CA GLU A 212 10.90 -11.58 20.14
C GLU A 212 10.27 -11.73 18.75
N ALA A 213 10.98 -12.31 17.77
CA ALA A 213 10.53 -12.39 16.39
C ALA A 213 9.15 -13.04 16.25
N ASP A 214 8.93 -14.20 16.87
CA ASP A 214 7.66 -14.95 16.80
C ASP A 214 6.47 -14.16 17.39
N ALA A 215 6.73 -13.35 18.41
CA ALA A 215 5.72 -12.48 19.02
C ALA A 215 5.33 -11.33 18.07
N LEU A 216 6.26 -10.79 17.27
CA LEU A 216 5.96 -9.80 16.24
C LEU A 216 5.12 -10.39 15.10
N VAL A 217 5.44 -11.61 14.64
CA VAL A 217 4.65 -12.31 13.62
C VAL A 217 3.21 -12.46 14.10
N SER A 218 3.04 -12.98 15.32
CA SER A 218 1.72 -13.20 15.92
C SER A 218 0.93 -11.88 16.09
N LEU A 219 1.61 -10.81 16.50
CA LEU A 219 1.00 -9.48 16.64
C LEU A 219 0.55 -8.93 15.28
N TYR A 220 1.40 -9.04 14.25
CA TYR A 220 1.05 -8.60 12.91
C TYR A 220 -0.15 -9.34 12.35
N GLU A 221 -0.17 -10.67 12.43
CA GLU A 221 -1.29 -11.50 11.93
C GLU A 221 -2.61 -11.09 12.60
N LYS A 222 -2.62 -10.95 13.94
CA LYS A 222 -3.80 -10.48 14.69
C LYS A 222 -4.25 -9.08 14.24
N SER A 223 -3.31 -8.18 13.99
CA SER A 223 -3.61 -6.81 13.56
C SER A 223 -4.11 -6.75 12.11
N TYR A 224 -3.48 -7.51 11.21
CA TYR A 224 -3.82 -7.62 9.79
C TYR A 224 -5.26 -8.08 9.61
N GLU A 225 -5.66 -9.16 10.27
CA GLU A 225 -7.03 -9.70 10.17
C GLU A 225 -8.07 -8.74 10.74
N ARG A 226 -7.76 -8.12 11.88
CA ARG A 226 -8.72 -7.28 12.62
C ARG A 226 -8.89 -5.90 12.01
N ASN A 227 -7.80 -5.28 11.57
CA ASN A 227 -7.79 -3.91 11.08
C ASN A 227 -7.92 -3.82 9.57
N GLN A 228 -7.79 -4.94 8.84
CA GLN A 228 -7.87 -5.00 7.37
C GLN A 228 -6.91 -4.01 6.70
N ILE A 229 -5.67 -3.98 7.17
CA ILE A 229 -4.60 -3.12 6.66
C ILE A 229 -3.35 -3.94 6.36
N GLY A 230 -2.57 -3.52 5.38
CA GLY A 230 -1.31 -4.15 5.01
C GLY A 230 -1.45 -5.36 4.09
N THR A 231 -0.41 -6.20 4.07
CA THR A 231 -0.24 -7.33 3.16
C THR A 231 -0.10 -8.63 3.96
N PRO A 232 -0.49 -9.79 3.40
CA PRO A 232 -0.26 -11.05 4.09
C PRO A 232 1.24 -11.36 4.15
N ARG A 233 1.77 -11.58 5.35
CA ARG A 233 3.17 -11.98 5.57
C ARG A 233 3.23 -13.38 6.20
N SER A 234 3.94 -14.30 5.56
CA SER A 234 4.27 -15.59 6.18
C SER A 234 5.40 -15.44 7.21
N ALA A 235 5.59 -16.44 8.08
CA ALA A 235 6.73 -16.46 9.00
C ALA A 235 8.08 -16.41 8.26
N ALA A 236 8.18 -17.07 7.10
CA ALA A 236 9.37 -16.99 6.25
C ALA A 236 9.59 -15.59 5.69
N MET A 237 8.51 -14.88 5.33
CA MET A 237 8.60 -13.48 4.87
C MET A 237 9.13 -12.57 5.97
N TRP A 238 8.66 -12.76 7.21
CA TRP A 238 9.17 -12.04 8.38
C TRP A 238 10.67 -12.29 8.61
N ASP A 239 11.11 -13.55 8.55
CA ASP A 239 12.53 -13.89 8.69
C ASP A 239 13.39 -13.21 7.60
N TRP A 240 12.93 -13.23 6.35
CA TRP A 240 13.59 -12.52 5.25
C TRP A 240 13.65 -10.99 5.48
N LEU A 241 12.53 -10.36 5.86
CA LEU A 241 12.45 -8.92 6.15
C LEU A 241 13.40 -8.50 7.29
N LEU A 242 13.50 -9.29 8.35
CA LEU A 242 14.39 -9.00 9.48
C LEU A 242 15.87 -9.23 9.14
N ARG A 243 16.20 -10.20 8.28
CA ARG A 243 17.59 -10.53 7.91
C ARG A 243 18.19 -9.60 6.87
N ARG A 244 17.39 -9.08 5.94
CA ARG A 244 17.88 -8.20 4.86
C ARG A 244 18.35 -6.82 5.34
N LYS A 245 18.02 -6.42 6.57
CA LYS A 245 18.47 -5.16 7.22
C LYS A 245 18.21 -3.91 6.37
N ALA A 246 17.04 -3.82 5.73
CA ALA A 246 16.69 -2.69 4.87
C ALA A 246 16.28 -1.42 5.65
N PHE A 247 16.10 -1.52 6.97
CA PHE A 247 15.68 -0.47 7.90
C PHE A 247 16.68 -0.32 9.05
N ASP A 248 16.64 0.82 9.75
CA ASP A 248 17.65 1.16 10.78
C ASP A 248 17.30 0.62 12.16
N ALA A 249 16.01 0.66 12.52
CA ALA A 249 15.56 0.28 13.84
C ALA A 249 14.16 -0.35 13.84
N LEU A 250 13.97 -1.31 14.74
CA LEU A 250 12.67 -1.88 15.09
C LEU A 250 12.44 -1.69 16.59
N TYR A 251 11.43 -0.90 16.93
CA TYR A 251 11.03 -0.62 18.31
C TYR A 251 9.90 -1.55 18.72
N VAL A 252 9.93 -2.02 19.97
CA VAL A 252 8.85 -2.80 20.60
C VAL A 252 8.38 -2.12 21.86
N ALA A 253 7.07 -2.12 22.07
CA ALA A 253 6.40 -1.64 23.27
C ALA A 253 5.91 -2.85 24.08
N ILE A 254 6.32 -2.94 25.34
CA ILE A 254 6.13 -4.11 26.21
C ILE A 254 5.38 -3.72 27.48
N ARG A 255 4.36 -4.49 27.86
CA ARG A 255 3.64 -4.35 29.14
C ARG A 255 4.41 -5.01 30.29
N GLY A 256 4.39 -4.37 31.47
CA GLY A 256 4.90 -4.98 32.71
C GLY A 256 6.43 -5.06 32.79
N GLY A 257 7.15 -4.19 32.07
CA GLY A 257 8.61 -4.03 32.19
C GLY A 257 9.47 -4.80 31.18
N ASN A 258 10.80 -4.63 31.28
CA ASN A 258 11.79 -4.98 30.25
C ASN A 258 12.16 -6.49 30.15
N LYS A 259 11.77 -7.31 31.14
CA LYS A 259 12.07 -8.75 31.14
C LYS A 259 10.88 -9.53 30.61
N LEU A 260 11.00 -10.12 29.42
CA LEU A 260 10.06 -11.14 28.94
C LEU A 260 10.46 -12.49 29.56
N ALA A 261 9.53 -13.14 30.24
CA ALA A 261 9.66 -14.58 30.49
C ALA A 261 9.40 -15.28 29.15
N LEU A 262 10.18 -16.33 28.82
CA LEU A 262 10.09 -17.00 27.52
C LEU A 262 8.67 -17.49 27.18
N ASP A 263 7.86 -17.81 28.18
CA ASP A 263 6.54 -18.42 27.98
C ASP A 263 5.38 -17.40 27.85
N ASP A 264 5.60 -16.12 28.22
CA ASP A 264 4.57 -15.04 28.18
C ASP A 264 4.91 -13.91 27.17
N ALA A 265 5.89 -14.14 26.29
CA ALA A 265 6.44 -13.07 25.45
C ALA A 265 5.43 -12.49 24.44
N ILE A 266 4.54 -13.33 23.91
CA ILE A 266 3.63 -12.98 22.81
C ILE A 266 2.56 -11.97 23.26
N ASP A 267 1.95 -12.19 24.42
CA ASP A 267 0.84 -11.33 24.89
C ASP A 267 1.32 -10.06 25.58
N ARG A 268 2.63 -9.96 25.88
CA ARG A 268 3.22 -8.77 26.50
C ARG A 268 3.69 -7.72 25.51
N ILE A 269 3.94 -8.08 24.25
CA ILE A 269 4.23 -7.09 23.21
C ILE A 269 2.93 -6.40 22.82
N ALA A 270 2.82 -5.13 23.22
CA ALA A 270 1.69 -4.26 23.01
C ALA A 270 1.69 -3.64 21.59
N GLY A 271 2.88 -3.49 21.01
CA GLY A 271 3.05 -2.93 19.67
C GLY A 271 4.50 -2.90 19.23
N TYR A 272 4.72 -2.60 17.96
CA TYR A 272 6.04 -2.33 17.38
C TYR A 272 5.97 -1.21 16.35
N ALA A 273 7.14 -0.68 16.00
CA ALA A 273 7.29 0.14 14.80
C ALA A 273 8.65 -0.06 14.13
N ILE A 274 8.69 0.19 12.83
CA ILE A 274 9.89 0.09 11.98
C ILE A 274 10.25 1.48 11.48
N VAL A 275 11.53 1.82 11.56
CA VAL A 275 12.05 3.15 11.22
C VAL A 275 13.21 3.03 10.23
N LYS A 276 13.23 3.90 9.23
CA LYS A 276 14.38 4.17 8.36
C LYS A 276 14.56 5.68 8.22
N ASP A 277 15.77 6.18 8.42
CA ASP A 277 16.10 7.60 8.45
C ASP A 277 15.17 8.37 9.41
N GLN A 278 14.43 9.35 8.89
CA GLN A 278 13.43 10.14 9.61
C GLN A 278 12.00 9.59 9.42
N GLN A 279 11.85 8.38 8.88
CA GLN A 279 10.57 7.81 8.48
C GLN A 279 10.18 6.64 9.38
N ILE A 280 8.99 6.75 9.97
CA ILE A 280 8.30 5.66 10.65
C ILE A 280 7.47 4.95 9.57
N LEU A 281 7.94 3.79 9.12
CA LEU A 281 7.42 3.08 7.94
C LEU A 281 6.21 2.19 8.25
N GLU A 282 6.11 1.76 9.51
CA GLU A 282 5.05 0.87 9.99
C GLU A 282 4.89 1.03 11.49
N VAL A 283 3.65 1.13 11.98
CA VAL A 283 3.31 1.10 13.41
C VAL A 283 2.13 0.16 13.61
N ILE A 284 2.37 -0.93 14.34
CA ILE A 284 1.36 -1.97 14.59
C ILE A 284 1.20 -2.15 16.09
N THR A 285 -0.04 -2.17 16.54
CA THR A 285 -0.40 -2.41 17.94
C THR A 285 -1.41 -3.54 18.05
N GLN A 286 -1.54 -4.10 19.25
CA GLN A 286 -2.61 -5.03 19.57
C GLN A 286 -3.97 -4.37 19.23
N PRO A 287 -4.95 -5.11 18.65
CA PRO A 287 -6.18 -4.49 18.16
C PRO A 287 -7.07 -3.82 19.22
N HIS A 288 -6.80 -4.05 20.51
CA HIS A 288 -7.55 -3.45 21.63
C HIS A 288 -6.74 -2.38 22.37
N GLU A 289 -5.53 -2.06 21.92
CA GLU A 289 -4.60 -1.17 22.62
C GLU A 289 -4.24 0.08 21.79
N GLU A 290 -5.24 0.90 21.46
CA GLU A 290 -5.05 2.14 20.70
C GLU A 290 -4.10 3.13 21.39
N GLY A 291 -4.05 3.11 22.73
CA GLY A 291 -3.18 3.99 23.54
C GLY A 291 -1.68 3.70 23.46
N VAL A 292 -1.24 2.68 22.72
CA VAL A 292 0.17 2.29 22.61
C VAL A 292 0.90 3.06 21.51
N LYS A 293 0.19 3.43 20.44
CA LYS A 293 0.79 4.06 19.25
C LYS A 293 1.49 5.38 19.58
N ILE A 294 0.82 6.28 20.30
CA ILE A 294 1.36 7.60 20.64
C ILE A 294 2.64 7.49 21.49
N PRO A 295 2.68 6.72 22.60
CA PRO A 295 3.93 6.48 23.32
C PRO A 295 5.07 5.93 22.46
N LEU A 296 4.76 5.03 21.52
CA LEU A 296 5.73 4.42 20.63
C LEU A 296 6.34 5.47 19.68
N VAL A 297 5.51 6.26 19.02
CA VAL A 297 5.94 7.39 18.18
C VAL A 297 6.71 8.43 19.00
N ASN A 298 6.27 8.72 20.24
CA ASN A 298 6.96 9.65 21.15
C ASN A 298 8.37 9.17 21.52
N ARG A 299 8.57 7.87 21.74
CA ARG A 299 9.90 7.32 21.97
C ARG A 299 10.80 7.49 20.74
N ILE A 300 10.30 7.13 19.56
CA ILE A 300 11.05 7.29 18.30
C ILE A 300 11.42 8.76 18.07
N CYS A 301 10.45 9.67 18.26
CA CYS A 301 10.67 11.09 18.11
C CYS A 301 11.70 11.65 19.10
N SER A 302 11.77 11.09 20.32
CA SER A 302 12.82 11.44 21.29
C SER A 302 14.19 11.04 20.77
N ASP A 303 14.33 9.82 20.22
CA ASP A 303 15.59 9.33 19.66
C ASP A 303 16.01 10.14 18.41
N LEU A 304 15.05 10.53 17.56
CA LEU A 304 15.28 11.42 16.41
C LEU A 304 15.71 12.84 16.83
N TYR A 305 15.10 13.38 17.88
CA TYR A 305 15.48 14.69 18.43
C TYR A 305 16.89 14.66 19.01
N GLU A 306 17.27 13.60 19.74
CA GLU A 306 18.64 13.39 20.22
C GLU A 306 19.66 13.30 19.06
N ALA A 307 19.24 12.74 17.92
CA ALA A 307 20.02 12.71 16.69
C ALA A 307 20.01 14.04 15.88
N ASN A 308 19.44 15.12 16.43
CA ASN A 308 19.29 16.43 15.79
C ASN A 308 18.41 16.45 14.52
N HIS A 309 17.50 15.50 14.36
CA HIS A 309 16.49 15.57 13.31
C HIS A 309 15.38 16.55 13.71
N GLN A 310 15.10 17.53 12.84
CA GLN A 310 14.09 18.57 13.10
C GLN A 310 12.67 18.13 12.77
N GLN A 311 12.52 17.11 11.92
CA GLN A 311 11.24 16.60 11.46
C GLN A 311 11.27 15.07 11.35
N PHE A 312 10.09 14.48 11.36
CA PHE A 312 9.91 13.07 11.06
C PHE A 312 8.65 12.87 10.21
N HIS A 313 8.61 11.72 9.54
CA HIS A 313 7.52 11.31 8.68
C HIS A 313 6.90 10.03 9.22
N LEU A 314 5.58 9.94 9.17
CA LEU A 314 4.82 8.74 9.44
C LEU A 314 4.19 8.23 8.15
N GLU A 315 4.38 6.95 7.85
CA GLU A 315 3.60 6.20 6.90
C GLU A 315 2.61 5.29 7.62
N SER A 316 1.32 5.47 7.35
CA SER A 316 0.25 4.65 7.91
C SER A 316 -0.99 4.66 7.00
N PRO A 317 -1.94 3.73 7.17
CA PRO A 317 -3.22 3.79 6.50
C PRO A 317 -3.94 5.12 6.75
N VAL A 318 -4.71 5.63 5.78
CA VAL A 318 -5.43 6.92 5.90
C VAL A 318 -6.33 7.00 7.12
N SER A 319 -6.90 5.86 7.56
CA SER A 319 -7.73 5.77 8.76
C SER A 319 -6.96 5.83 10.07
N ASP A 320 -5.63 5.88 10.06
CA ASP A 320 -4.85 5.94 11.30
C ASP A 320 -5.10 7.29 12.03
N PRO A 321 -5.59 7.27 13.27
CA PRO A 321 -5.88 8.50 14.01
C PRO A 321 -4.65 9.37 14.27
N ILE A 322 -3.43 8.81 14.22
CA ILE A 322 -2.19 9.59 14.40
C ILE A 322 -2.06 10.68 13.33
N HIS A 323 -2.57 10.47 12.11
CA HIS A 323 -2.55 11.50 11.07
C HIS A 323 -3.19 12.81 11.54
N THR A 324 -4.29 12.73 12.30
CA THR A 324 -4.99 13.91 12.81
C THR A 324 -4.19 14.62 13.90
N LEU A 325 -3.47 13.87 14.72
CA LEU A 325 -2.57 14.43 15.74
C LEU A 325 -1.39 15.16 15.07
N LEU A 326 -0.71 14.50 14.13
CA LEU A 326 0.47 15.05 13.47
C LEU A 326 0.14 16.31 12.65
N ARG A 327 -1.01 16.36 11.97
CA ARG A 327 -1.45 17.54 11.21
C ARG A 327 -1.70 18.78 12.09
N LYS A 328 -1.90 18.61 13.40
CA LYS A 328 -2.04 19.74 14.35
C LYS A 328 -0.69 20.27 14.83
N VAL A 329 0.38 19.48 14.67
CA VAL A 329 1.72 19.89 15.07
C VAL A 329 2.30 20.83 14.01
N PRO A 330 2.80 22.01 14.40
CA PRO A 330 3.48 22.89 13.45
C PRO A 330 4.66 22.17 12.81
N SER A 331 4.73 22.17 11.47
CA SER A 331 5.87 21.66 10.72
C SER A 331 6.51 22.79 9.93
N PRO A 332 7.86 22.88 9.87
CA PRO A 332 8.52 23.66 8.82
C PRO A 332 8.03 23.13 7.46
N ARG A 333 7.93 24.04 6.47
CA ARG A 333 7.25 23.87 5.16
C ARG A 333 7.25 22.42 4.63
N ASN A 334 6.10 21.99 4.13
CA ASN A 334 5.86 20.70 3.46
C ASN A 334 7.03 20.31 2.54
N SER A 335 7.95 19.50 3.05
CA SER A 335 8.82 18.73 2.16
C SER A 335 7.88 17.79 1.40
N PRO A 336 7.94 17.74 0.05
CA PRO A 336 7.15 16.78 -0.69
C PRO A 336 7.46 15.37 -0.15
N PRO A 337 6.47 14.46 -0.15
CA PRO A 337 6.73 13.10 0.29
C PRO A 337 7.89 12.51 -0.53
N SER A 338 8.72 11.71 0.13
CA SER A 338 9.86 11.07 -0.52
C SER A 338 9.41 10.16 -1.67
N GLU A 339 8.21 9.59 -1.54
CA GLU A 339 7.63 8.63 -2.46
C GLU A 339 6.13 8.85 -2.63
N GLU A 340 5.61 8.44 -3.77
CA GLU A 340 4.20 8.43 -4.13
C GLU A 340 3.79 7.01 -4.51
N LEU A 341 2.55 6.65 -4.18
CA LEU A 341 1.92 5.44 -4.66
C LEU A 341 1.22 5.72 -5.99
N LEU A 342 1.52 4.91 -7.00
CA LEU A 342 0.83 4.94 -8.28
C LEU A 342 0.07 3.64 -8.49
N VAL A 343 -1.04 3.74 -9.22
CA VAL A 343 -1.85 2.61 -9.62
C VAL A 343 -2.04 2.61 -11.13
N ARG A 344 -1.90 1.44 -11.73
CA ARG A 344 -2.31 1.18 -13.11
C ARG A 344 -3.46 0.19 -13.09
N MET A 345 -4.58 0.57 -13.70
CA MET A 345 -5.79 -0.25 -13.77
C MET A 345 -6.25 -0.25 -15.23
N PRO A 346 -6.00 -1.32 -16.00
CA PRO A 346 -6.32 -1.33 -17.43
C PRO A 346 -7.82 -1.21 -17.73
N ASN A 347 -8.68 -1.79 -16.89
CA ASN A 347 -10.13 -1.88 -17.12
C ASN A 347 -10.96 -1.29 -15.96
N PRO A 348 -10.84 0.01 -15.63
CA PRO A 348 -11.44 0.58 -14.42
C PRO A 348 -12.97 0.56 -14.42
N LEU A 349 -13.60 0.71 -15.58
CA LEU A 349 -15.06 0.59 -15.74
C LEU A 349 -15.56 -0.83 -15.47
N GLN A 350 -14.81 -1.85 -15.91
CA GLN A 350 -15.15 -3.24 -15.65
C GLN A 350 -15.09 -3.51 -14.14
N HIS A 351 -14.03 -3.05 -13.47
CA HIS A 351 -13.93 -3.17 -12.02
C HIS A 351 -15.09 -2.45 -11.32
N LEU A 352 -15.44 -1.22 -11.72
CA LEU A 352 -16.61 -0.54 -11.16
C LEU A 352 -17.91 -1.35 -11.35
N ALA A 353 -18.10 -1.97 -12.51
CA ALA A 353 -19.26 -2.84 -12.78
C ALA A 353 -19.28 -4.07 -11.86
N GLU A 354 -18.13 -4.72 -11.66
CA GLU A 354 -17.96 -5.85 -10.74
C GLU A 354 -18.21 -5.46 -9.27
N PHE A 355 -17.87 -4.22 -8.89
CA PHE A 355 -18.08 -3.69 -7.54
C PHE A 355 -19.49 -3.15 -7.28
N CYS A 356 -20.40 -3.17 -8.26
CA CYS A 356 -21.75 -2.63 -8.09
C CYS A 356 -22.53 -3.29 -6.95
N ASP A 357 -22.35 -4.59 -6.71
CA ASP A 357 -23.00 -5.28 -5.60
C ASP A 357 -22.42 -4.87 -4.22
N VAL A 358 -21.13 -4.57 -4.15
CA VAL A 358 -20.50 -4.00 -2.94
C VAL A 358 -21.04 -2.60 -2.67
N LEU A 359 -21.16 -1.76 -3.69
CA LEU A 359 -21.75 -0.43 -3.59
C LEU A 359 -23.22 -0.50 -3.16
N HIS A 360 -23.97 -1.50 -3.65
CA HIS A 360 -25.35 -1.74 -3.24
C HIS A 360 -25.48 -2.13 -1.75
N GLN A 361 -24.63 -3.04 -1.29
CA GLN A 361 -24.58 -3.42 0.14
C GLN A 361 -24.22 -2.22 1.02
N ARG A 362 -23.28 -1.39 0.56
CA ARG A 362 -22.89 -0.15 1.26
C ARG A 362 -24.02 0.87 1.29
N ALA A 363 -24.73 1.08 0.18
CA ALA A 363 -25.89 1.98 0.14
C ALA A 363 -26.93 1.58 1.20
N ARG A 364 -27.19 0.27 1.34
CA ARG A 364 -28.07 -0.27 2.38
C ARG A 364 -27.53 -0.04 3.79
N SER A 365 -26.25 -0.33 4.04
CA SER A 365 -25.66 -0.16 5.38
C SER A 365 -25.60 1.30 5.83
N ARG A 366 -25.46 2.22 4.86
CA ARG A 366 -25.49 3.68 5.06
C ARG A 366 -26.90 4.28 5.00
N LYS A 367 -27.94 3.45 4.86
CA LYS A 367 -29.36 3.86 4.84
C LYS A 367 -29.70 4.88 3.74
N LEU A 368 -29.04 4.78 2.58
CA LEU A 368 -29.46 5.52 1.40
C LEU A 368 -30.82 5.00 0.91
N GLU A 369 -31.67 5.91 0.42
CA GLU A 369 -32.96 5.54 -0.15
C GLU A 369 -32.77 4.82 -1.50
N LEU A 370 -33.42 3.67 -1.68
CA LEU A 370 -33.34 2.85 -2.89
C LEU A 370 -34.72 2.74 -3.57
N PRO A 371 -34.81 2.76 -4.92
CA PRO A 371 -33.70 2.78 -5.87
C PRO A 371 -33.02 4.15 -5.99
N LEU A 372 -31.75 4.12 -6.40
CA LEU A 372 -30.91 5.31 -6.55
C LEU A 372 -30.10 5.21 -7.85
N ASP A 373 -30.01 6.32 -8.57
CA ASP A 373 -29.18 6.46 -9.76
C ASP A 373 -28.11 7.53 -9.54
N LEU A 374 -26.86 7.21 -9.86
CA LEU A 374 -25.76 8.16 -9.94
C LEU A 374 -25.12 8.08 -11.33
N GLY A 375 -25.21 9.18 -12.09
CA GLY A 375 -24.52 9.32 -13.36
C GLY A 375 -23.02 9.54 -13.19
N LEU A 376 -22.24 9.03 -14.13
CA LEU A 376 -20.81 9.27 -14.25
C LEU A 376 -20.53 9.69 -15.71
N LEU A 377 -20.07 10.91 -15.90
CA LEU A 377 -19.59 11.43 -17.18
C LEU A 377 -18.07 11.31 -17.16
N ILE A 378 -17.53 10.29 -17.82
CA ILE A 378 -16.10 9.93 -17.77
C ILE A 378 -15.48 10.26 -19.12
N ASP A 379 -14.60 11.27 -19.15
CA ASP A 379 -13.97 11.77 -20.39
C ASP A 379 -14.99 12.00 -21.54
N GLY A 380 -16.20 12.46 -21.20
CA GLY A 380 -17.29 12.71 -22.14
C GLY A 380 -18.25 11.54 -22.39
N GLU A 381 -17.89 10.33 -21.97
CA GLU A 381 -18.71 9.12 -22.09
C GLU A 381 -19.67 8.97 -20.91
N LYS A 382 -20.89 8.49 -21.18
CA LYS A 382 -21.99 8.49 -20.21
C LYS A 382 -22.21 7.12 -19.61
N TYR A 383 -22.19 7.05 -18.28
CA TYR A 383 -22.51 5.86 -17.51
C TYR A 383 -23.47 6.16 -16.38
N CYS A 384 -24.23 5.17 -15.95
CA CYS A 384 -25.15 5.27 -14.82
C CYS A 384 -24.98 4.07 -13.90
N LEU A 385 -24.63 4.35 -12.64
CA LEU A 385 -24.67 3.41 -11.54
C LEU A 385 -26.11 3.35 -11.00
N HIS A 386 -26.81 2.26 -11.28
CA HIS A 386 -28.15 1.99 -10.78
C HIS A 386 -28.08 1.05 -9.58
N LEU A 387 -28.47 1.55 -8.41
CA LEU A 387 -28.62 0.75 -7.19
C LEU A 387 -30.11 0.49 -6.97
N GLY A 388 -30.58 -0.67 -7.43
CA GLY A 388 -31.97 -1.07 -7.30
C GLY A 388 -32.33 -1.55 -5.89
N LYS A 389 -33.55 -2.06 -5.70
CA LYS A 389 -33.94 -2.64 -4.39
C LYS A 389 -33.16 -3.91 -4.02
N ARG A 390 -32.62 -4.64 -4.99
CA ARG A 390 -32.01 -5.98 -4.79
C ARG A 390 -30.56 -6.12 -5.22
N LYS A 391 -30.09 -5.35 -6.20
CA LYS A 391 -28.75 -5.45 -6.76
C LYS A 391 -28.27 -4.09 -7.29
N GLY A 392 -26.96 -3.95 -7.48
CA GLY A 392 -26.37 -2.85 -8.24
C GLY A 392 -26.14 -3.24 -9.70
N SER A 393 -26.00 -2.25 -10.58
CA SER A 393 -25.55 -2.44 -11.96
C SER A 393 -25.00 -1.15 -12.54
N LEU A 394 -24.03 -1.27 -13.45
CA LEU A 394 -23.53 -0.18 -14.29
C LEU A 394 -24.15 -0.30 -15.69
N SER A 395 -24.61 0.81 -16.25
CA SER A 395 -25.14 0.89 -17.62
C SER A 395 -24.49 2.01 -18.40
N ASP A 396 -24.34 1.83 -19.71
CA ASP A 396 -23.78 2.80 -20.65
C ASP A 396 -24.87 3.68 -21.30
N GLY A 397 -24.45 4.81 -21.86
CA GLY A 397 -25.30 5.73 -22.63
C GLY A 397 -26.33 6.52 -21.82
N ARG A 398 -26.40 6.31 -20.50
CA ARG A 398 -27.32 6.99 -19.57
C ARG A 398 -26.54 7.80 -18.56
N LEU A 399 -26.97 9.03 -18.31
CA LEU A 399 -26.34 9.91 -17.31
C LEU A 399 -27.32 10.33 -16.20
N GLY A 400 -28.58 10.60 -16.55
CA GLY A 400 -29.54 11.16 -15.59
C GLY A 400 -29.26 12.62 -15.24
N ARG A 401 -29.95 13.14 -14.22
CA ARG A 401 -29.83 14.56 -13.78
C ARG A 401 -28.75 14.78 -12.73
N SER A 402 -28.48 13.76 -11.91
CA SER A 402 -27.49 13.78 -10.84
C SER A 402 -26.28 12.97 -11.26
N TYR A 403 -25.18 13.64 -11.56
CA TYR A 403 -23.96 13.00 -12.06
C TYR A 403 -22.69 13.67 -11.56
N LEU A 404 -21.58 12.93 -11.64
CA LEU A 404 -20.21 13.45 -11.52
C LEU A 404 -19.54 13.49 -12.88
N GLU A 405 -18.74 14.53 -13.13
CA GLU A 405 -17.81 14.58 -14.26
C GLU A 405 -16.41 14.20 -13.79
N LEU A 406 -15.82 13.20 -14.44
CA LEU A 406 -14.58 12.55 -14.05
C LEU A 406 -13.65 12.41 -15.25
N THR A 407 -12.35 12.50 -15.00
CA THR A 407 -11.33 11.94 -15.90
C THR A 407 -11.16 10.44 -15.67
N SER A 408 -10.55 9.73 -16.62
CA SER A 408 -10.14 8.32 -16.42
C SER A 408 -9.27 8.12 -15.16
N ALA A 409 -8.38 9.07 -14.86
CA ALA A 409 -7.56 9.03 -13.65
C ALA A 409 -8.41 9.16 -12.37
N GLN A 410 -9.37 10.09 -12.36
CA GLN A 410 -10.30 10.25 -11.24
C GLN A 410 -11.23 9.05 -11.08
N LEU A 411 -11.60 8.35 -12.17
CA LEU A 411 -12.33 7.09 -12.08
C LEU A 411 -11.52 6.03 -11.33
N VAL A 412 -10.23 5.87 -11.63
CA VAL A 412 -9.35 4.93 -10.91
C VAL A 412 -9.29 5.30 -9.43
N GLN A 413 -9.08 6.57 -9.10
CA GLN A 413 -9.07 7.04 -7.71
C GLN A 413 -10.42 6.84 -7.02
N LEU A 414 -11.55 7.02 -7.72
CA LEU A 414 -12.89 6.77 -7.20
C LEU A 414 -13.09 5.29 -6.87
N VAL A 415 -12.77 4.40 -7.82
CA VAL A 415 -12.87 2.94 -7.63
C VAL A 415 -12.00 2.47 -6.46
N LEU A 416 -10.84 3.09 -6.26
CA LEU A 416 -9.92 2.75 -5.17
C LEU A 416 -10.21 3.48 -3.86
N GLY A 417 -11.04 4.53 -3.84
CA GLY A 417 -11.47 5.22 -2.62
C GLY A 417 -10.53 6.33 -2.19
N ASP A 418 -9.66 6.73 -3.10
CA ASP A 418 -8.66 7.75 -2.89
C ASP A 418 -9.14 9.14 -3.31
N LEU A 419 -10.21 9.21 -4.13
CA LEU A 419 -10.73 10.46 -4.65
C LEU A 419 -11.37 11.32 -3.55
N GLN A 420 -10.79 12.48 -3.27
CA GLN A 420 -11.30 13.45 -2.29
C GLN A 420 -12.48 14.26 -2.85
N ILE A 421 -13.61 13.60 -3.12
CA ILE A 421 -14.76 14.15 -3.86
C ILE A 421 -15.18 15.54 -3.34
N ALA A 422 -15.39 15.68 -2.03
CA ALA A 422 -15.85 16.93 -1.44
C ALA A 422 -14.85 18.09 -1.65
N SER A 423 -13.56 17.84 -1.41
CA SER A 423 -12.50 18.85 -1.57
C SER A 423 -12.28 19.24 -3.03
N LEU A 424 -12.38 18.28 -3.95
CA LEU A 424 -12.23 18.54 -5.39
C LEU A 424 -13.43 19.31 -5.96
N VAL A 425 -14.64 19.09 -5.47
CA VAL A 425 -15.80 19.93 -5.85
C VAL A 425 -15.66 21.34 -5.29
N GLU A 426 -15.26 21.47 -4.03
CA GLU A 426 -15.08 22.79 -3.39
C GLU A 426 -13.99 23.62 -4.08
N SER A 427 -12.93 22.98 -4.57
CA SER A 427 -11.85 23.63 -5.33
C SER A 427 -12.12 23.77 -6.84
N GLY A 428 -13.27 23.29 -7.33
CA GLY A 428 -13.65 23.37 -8.75
C GLY A 428 -12.90 22.42 -9.68
N GLN A 429 -12.19 21.43 -9.14
CA GLN A 429 -11.45 20.39 -9.90
C GLN A 429 -12.29 19.17 -10.26
N LEU A 430 -13.50 19.07 -9.70
CA LEU A 430 -14.49 18.04 -9.99
C LEU A 430 -15.86 18.71 -10.13
N HIS A 431 -16.65 18.34 -11.13
CA HIS A 431 -18.01 18.84 -11.27
C HIS A 431 -19.01 17.80 -10.76
N ALA A 432 -19.88 18.23 -9.85
CA ALA A 432 -21.09 17.50 -9.46
C ALA A 432 -22.31 18.30 -9.91
N SER A 433 -23.18 17.68 -10.72
CA SER A 433 -24.31 18.41 -11.34
C SER A 433 -25.38 18.86 -10.34
N THR A 434 -25.48 18.17 -9.20
CA THR A 434 -26.41 18.48 -8.12
C THR A 434 -25.78 18.18 -6.76
N GLN A 435 -26.29 18.81 -5.70
CA GLN A 435 -25.90 18.48 -4.32
C GLN A 435 -26.24 17.02 -3.96
N VAL A 436 -27.31 16.47 -4.55
CA VAL A 436 -27.69 15.06 -4.39
C VAL A 436 -26.62 14.15 -4.98
N ALA A 437 -26.07 14.47 -6.16
CA ALA A 437 -24.98 13.71 -6.77
C ALA A 437 -23.73 13.69 -5.86
N LEU A 438 -23.34 14.87 -5.36
CA LEU A 438 -22.21 15.01 -4.44
C LEU A 438 -22.41 14.18 -3.16
N GLN A 439 -23.53 14.37 -2.46
CA GLN A 439 -23.81 13.67 -1.21
C GLN A 439 -23.87 12.15 -1.41
N THR A 440 -24.47 11.72 -2.52
CA THR A 440 -24.55 10.32 -2.89
C THR A 440 -23.17 9.73 -3.10
N ALA A 441 -22.33 10.40 -3.89
CA ALA A 441 -20.99 9.93 -4.20
C ALA A 441 -20.10 9.89 -2.96
N VAL A 442 -20.08 10.95 -2.15
CA VAL A 442 -19.34 10.98 -0.88
C VAL A 442 -19.77 9.83 0.04
N THR A 443 -21.07 9.52 0.10
CA THR A 443 -21.56 8.44 0.97
C THR A 443 -21.25 7.04 0.41
N LEU A 444 -21.33 6.86 -0.90
CA LEU A 444 -21.10 5.56 -1.56
C LEU A 444 -19.62 5.19 -1.63
N PHE A 445 -18.76 6.19 -1.86
CA PHE A 445 -17.33 6.00 -2.10
C PHE A 445 -16.46 6.33 -0.86
N ASP A 446 -17.07 6.35 0.34
CA ASP A 446 -16.39 6.50 1.64
C ASP A 446 -15.76 5.17 2.09
N TYR A 447 -14.55 4.90 1.59
CA TYR A 447 -13.71 3.79 2.00
C TYR A 447 -12.23 4.12 1.95
N ASN A 448 -11.43 3.39 2.71
CA ASN A 448 -9.98 3.59 2.72
C ASN A 448 -9.36 3.08 1.42
N PRO A 449 -8.46 3.87 0.82
CA PRO A 449 -7.69 3.40 -0.31
C PRO A 449 -6.73 2.28 0.07
N PRO A 450 -6.37 1.41 -0.90
CA PRO A 450 -5.45 0.30 -0.65
C PRO A 450 -4.09 0.84 -0.21
N TRP A 451 -3.55 0.27 0.86
CA TRP A 451 -2.25 0.63 1.41
C TRP A 451 -1.44 -0.60 1.77
N PHE A 452 -0.14 -0.56 1.45
CA PHE A 452 0.83 -1.52 1.91
C PHE A 452 2.02 -0.81 2.59
N PRO A 453 2.58 -1.38 3.67
CA PRO A 453 3.73 -0.85 4.38
C PRO A 453 4.95 -0.69 3.47
N ALA A 454 5.65 0.44 3.56
CA ALA A 454 6.89 0.67 2.81
C ALA A 454 7.96 -0.39 3.13
N VAL A 455 7.97 -0.94 4.35
CA VAL A 455 8.92 -2.00 4.75
C VAL A 455 8.88 -3.23 3.83
N ASP A 456 7.74 -3.51 3.20
CA ASP A 456 7.60 -4.65 2.28
C ASP A 456 8.38 -4.49 0.97
N VAL A 457 8.77 -3.26 0.63
CA VAL A 457 9.35 -2.89 -0.67
C VAL A 457 10.59 -2.02 -0.56
N LEU A 458 10.98 -1.68 0.66
CA LEU A 458 12.14 -0.87 0.99
C LEU A 458 13.38 -1.48 0.34
N PRO A 459 14.17 -0.75 -0.47
CA PRO A 459 15.42 -1.28 -0.99
C PRO A 459 16.49 -1.36 0.12
N MET A 460 17.41 -2.30 -0.02
CA MET A 460 18.69 -2.25 0.70
C MET A 460 19.44 -0.97 0.31
N GLY A 461 19.94 -0.27 1.33
CA GLY A 461 20.60 1.04 1.20
C GLY A 461 22.09 0.94 0.97
#